data_AF-A0AAN9TEP9-F1
#
_entry.id   AF-A0AAN9TEP9-F1
#
_cell.length_a   1.000
_cell.length_b   1.000
_cell.length_c   1.000
_cell.angle_alpha   90.00
_cell.angle_beta   90.00
_cell.angle_gamma   90.00
#
_symmetry.space_group_name_H-M   'P 1'
#
loop_
_entity.id
_entity.type
_entity.pdbx_description
1 polymer ?
#
loop_
_entity_poly.entity_id
_entity_poly.type
_entity_poly.pdbx_seq_one_letter_code
_entity_poly.pdbx_strand_id
1 'polypeptide(L)'
;MAQVEPAMLYNSEIIEKLFSLLWISFTKFSFLDTQYEYILADKVGSEKTVGLVTLNRPKALNALCDGLISELAAAIGKLDKDESVGAIVITGSEKAFAAGADIKEMLNKSYAENVKHGLLQEWDNVAKCKKPIIAAVNGYALGGGCELAMMCDIIYAGEKAKFGQPEIIIGTIPGAGGTQRIARSCGKSFAMEVCLTGNQFSAQEAFSRGLVSKIFPPEKLLDEAIKLGERISQHSRIIVQLCKESVNNGMLLFYSIVTSTLTHLILLQLRRVHCDCGCFFRPPVRQTLGSTQKNGVCFNVDFRTIVEQRVTANMVLIEGGTFPIGTDKPIIAPDGEAPERQIRVDSFFMDQFEVSNADFARFVQQTGYQTDADKFGDSFVLYSLIKDAKTKEQNVSAVAAVPWWLSIPGASWRHPEGPESTILDRWNHPVLHVSWFDALTYCHWVGKRLPTEAEWEVACRGSLEDKLFPWGNKLLVKGEHKANIWQGLFPFNNTAEDGFEGTAPVDAFAQNKFHLYNIIGNVWEWTDDWWTTKHFKKNGKWVTPETGTDKVKKGGSYMCHKDYCYRYRCAARSQNTPDTTAGNLGFRCARTASASKISGL
;
A
#
# COMPACT_ATOMS: atom_id res chain seq x y z
N MET A 1 -92.76 -6.79 14.68
CA MET A 1 -92.12 -7.97 14.05
C MET A 1 -90.74 -8.08 14.68
N ALA A 2 -90.64 -8.65 15.88
CA ALA A 2 -90.59 -10.08 16.20
C ALA A 2 -89.15 -10.61 16.12
N GLN A 3 -88.64 -10.98 17.30
CA GLN A 3 -87.42 -11.74 17.59
C GLN A 3 -87.44 -13.12 16.90
N VAL A 4 -86.29 -13.79 16.83
CA VAL A 4 -86.04 -15.16 17.38
C VAL A 4 -84.75 -15.76 16.79
N GLU A 5 -83.87 -16.17 17.69
CA GLU A 5 -82.64 -17.01 17.55
C GLU A 5 -83.00 -18.47 17.15
N PRO A 6 -82.08 -19.34 16.68
CA PRO A 6 -81.41 -20.21 17.66
C PRO A 6 -80.01 -20.74 17.30
N ALA A 7 -79.35 -21.20 18.37
CA ALA A 7 -78.08 -21.89 18.46
C ALA A 7 -77.99 -23.23 17.70
N MET A 8 -76.77 -23.67 17.38
CA MET A 8 -76.31 -25.02 17.71
C MET A 8 -74.78 -25.16 17.68
N LEU A 9 -74.27 -25.74 18.76
CA LEU A 9 -72.90 -26.15 19.03
C LEU A 9 -72.35 -27.09 17.93
N TYR A 10 -71.09 -26.94 17.54
CA TYR A 10 -70.29 -28.07 17.03
C TYR A 10 -68.80 -27.96 17.40
N ASN A 11 -68.41 -28.82 18.34
CA ASN A 11 -67.10 -29.43 18.62
C ASN A 11 -65.80 -28.62 18.45
N SER A 12 -65.30 -28.13 19.59
CA SER A 12 -63.94 -27.62 19.80
C SER A 12 -62.83 -28.66 19.56
N GLU A 13 -63.12 -29.96 19.56
CA GLU A 13 -62.10 -31.00 19.32
C GLU A 13 -61.71 -31.17 17.84
N ILE A 14 -62.58 -30.80 16.89
CA ILE A 14 -62.29 -30.92 15.46
C ILE A 14 -61.46 -29.72 14.98
N ILE A 15 -61.69 -28.53 15.55
CA ILE A 15 -60.91 -27.33 15.24
C ILE A 15 -59.49 -27.47 15.81
N GLU A 16 -59.30 -27.98 17.04
CA GLU A 16 -57.93 -28.19 17.56
C GLU A 16 -57.14 -29.26 16.81
N LYS A 17 -57.78 -30.33 16.31
CA LYS A 17 -57.07 -31.32 15.47
C LYS A 17 -56.74 -30.78 14.07
N LEU A 18 -57.61 -29.98 13.46
CA LEU A 18 -57.31 -29.29 12.20
C LEU A 18 -56.21 -28.23 12.36
N PHE A 19 -56.17 -27.51 13.49
CA PHE A 19 -55.06 -26.61 13.81
C PHE A 19 -53.76 -27.39 14.08
N SER A 20 -53.79 -28.55 14.74
CA SER A 20 -52.57 -29.35 14.97
C SER A 20 -51.96 -29.94 13.68
N LEU A 21 -52.79 -30.29 12.69
CA LEU A 21 -52.33 -30.84 11.41
C LEU A 21 -51.92 -29.74 10.41
N LEU A 22 -52.44 -28.51 10.54
CA LEU A 22 -52.00 -27.35 9.77
C LEU A 22 -50.81 -26.60 10.41
N TRP A 23 -50.55 -26.79 11.72
CA TRP A 23 -49.36 -26.22 12.38
C TRP A 23 -48.07 -27.01 12.16
N ILE A 24 -48.15 -28.29 11.76
CA ILE A 24 -46.96 -29.11 11.48
C ILE A 24 -46.35 -28.82 10.09
N SER A 25 -46.94 -27.92 9.29
CA SER A 25 -46.47 -27.65 7.92
C SER A 25 -46.22 -26.18 7.55
N PHE A 26 -46.29 -25.23 8.48
CA PHE A 26 -46.02 -23.81 8.19
C PHE A 26 -45.19 -23.10 9.28
N THR A 27 -43.95 -23.53 9.43
CA THR A 27 -42.83 -22.66 9.82
C THR A 27 -41.61 -22.98 8.96
N LYS A 28 -41.80 -22.96 7.64
CA LYS A 28 -40.70 -22.60 6.73
C LYS A 28 -40.51 -21.10 6.86
N PHE A 29 -39.65 -20.70 7.80
CA PHE A 29 -39.03 -19.38 7.76
C PHE A 29 -38.25 -19.32 6.45
N SER A 30 -38.78 -18.56 5.49
CA SER A 30 -38.19 -18.37 4.18
C SER A 30 -37.01 -17.40 4.29
N PHE A 31 -35.82 -17.95 4.52
CA PHE A 31 -34.64 -17.48 3.81
C PHE A 31 -34.36 -18.51 2.72
N LEU A 32 -33.95 -18.05 1.54
CA LEU A 32 -33.34 -18.91 0.53
C LEU A 32 -32.03 -19.45 1.10
N ASP A 33 -32.11 -20.53 1.91
CA ASP A 33 -30.97 -21.26 2.43
C ASP A 33 -30.23 -21.86 1.25
N THR A 34 -29.06 -21.29 0.97
CA THR A 34 -28.11 -21.91 0.05
C THR A 34 -27.52 -23.09 0.81
N GLN A 35 -28.04 -24.30 0.56
CA GLN A 35 -27.55 -25.50 1.18
C GLN A 35 -26.13 -25.76 0.65
N TYR A 36 -25.13 -25.61 1.52
CA TYR A 36 -23.73 -25.89 1.22
C TYR A 36 -23.48 -27.40 1.30
N GLU A 37 -22.67 -27.94 0.38
CA GLU A 37 -22.30 -29.35 0.32
C GLU A 37 -21.06 -29.64 1.18
N TYR A 38 -20.05 -28.77 1.11
CA TYR A 38 -18.70 -28.98 1.65
C TYR A 38 -18.42 -28.22 2.94
N ILE A 39 -19.32 -27.32 3.36
CA ILE A 39 -19.24 -26.60 4.63
C ILE A 39 -20.59 -26.62 5.36
N LEU A 40 -20.57 -26.33 6.65
CA LEU A 40 -21.75 -25.97 7.44
C LEU A 40 -21.57 -24.52 7.90
N ALA A 41 -22.62 -23.71 7.78
CA ALA A 41 -22.60 -22.32 8.21
C ALA A 41 -23.77 -22.04 9.15
N ASP A 42 -23.51 -21.45 10.31
CA ASP A 42 -24.52 -21.09 11.31
C ASP A 42 -24.15 -19.78 12.03
N LYS A 43 -25.08 -19.22 12.81
CA LYS A 43 -24.82 -18.12 13.74
C LYS A 43 -24.94 -18.62 15.17
N VAL A 44 -23.83 -18.53 15.90
CA VAL A 44 -23.64 -19.10 17.24
C VAL A 44 -23.34 -18.01 18.26
N GLY A 45 -23.23 -18.43 19.52
CA GLY A 45 -23.14 -17.54 20.68
C GLY A 45 -24.53 -17.19 21.24
N SER A 46 -24.52 -16.62 22.43
CA SER A 46 -25.69 -16.21 23.21
C SER A 46 -26.64 -15.29 22.44
N GLU A 47 -26.09 -14.36 21.65
CA GLU A 47 -26.86 -13.40 20.84
C GLU A 47 -26.81 -13.69 19.33
N LYS A 48 -26.29 -14.86 18.91
CA LYS A 48 -26.08 -15.22 17.50
C LYS A 48 -25.25 -14.17 16.71
N THR A 49 -24.30 -13.52 17.38
CA THR A 49 -23.44 -12.48 16.81
C THR A 49 -22.15 -13.00 16.19
N VAL A 50 -21.90 -14.32 16.26
CA VAL A 50 -20.72 -14.97 15.70
C VAL A 50 -21.14 -15.87 14.56
N GLY A 51 -20.58 -15.64 13.36
CA GLY A 51 -20.72 -16.58 12.25
C GLY A 51 -19.81 -17.78 12.46
N LEU A 52 -20.31 -19.00 12.42
CA LEU A 52 -19.53 -20.23 12.48
C LEU A 52 -19.53 -20.90 11.12
N VAL A 53 -18.35 -21.15 10.56
CA VAL A 53 -18.17 -21.97 9.36
C VAL A 53 -17.36 -23.21 9.72
N THR A 54 -17.96 -24.39 9.54
CA THR A 54 -17.32 -25.69 9.76
C THR A 54 -17.03 -26.36 8.43
N LEU A 55 -15.75 -26.67 8.17
CA LEU A 55 -15.34 -27.45 7.00
C LEU A 55 -15.87 -28.88 7.12
N ASN A 56 -16.60 -29.35 6.10
CA ASN A 56 -17.41 -30.56 6.13
C ASN A 56 -17.05 -31.55 5.01
N ARG A 57 -15.78 -31.96 4.96
CA ARG A 57 -15.31 -33.12 4.18
C ARG A 57 -14.50 -34.09 5.08
N PRO A 58 -15.06 -34.59 6.19
CA PRO A 58 -14.30 -35.32 7.21
C PRO A 58 -13.65 -36.61 6.69
N LYS A 59 -14.24 -37.28 5.69
CA LYS A 59 -13.67 -38.48 5.06
C LYS A 59 -12.36 -38.20 4.30
N ALA A 60 -12.17 -36.97 3.83
CA ALA A 60 -10.98 -36.50 3.14
C ALA A 60 -10.11 -35.59 4.03
N LEU A 61 -10.30 -35.64 5.35
CA LEU A 61 -9.63 -34.77 6.32
C LEU A 61 -9.73 -33.27 5.94
N ASN A 62 -10.89 -32.87 5.41
CA ASN A 62 -11.14 -31.51 4.94
C ASN A 62 -10.12 -31.01 3.91
N ALA A 63 -9.67 -31.88 3.00
CA ALA A 63 -8.91 -31.46 1.82
C ALA A 63 -9.68 -30.36 1.06
N LEU A 64 -8.96 -29.30 0.67
CA LEU A 64 -9.50 -28.07 0.10
C LEU A 64 -9.61 -28.23 -1.42
N CYS A 65 -10.77 -28.70 -1.86
CA CYS A 65 -11.18 -28.74 -3.26
C CYS A 65 -11.76 -27.39 -3.71
N ASP A 66 -11.89 -27.19 -5.02
CA ASP A 66 -12.43 -25.95 -5.59
C ASP A 66 -13.85 -25.64 -5.06
N GLY A 67 -14.69 -26.67 -4.94
CA GLY A 67 -16.06 -26.56 -4.42
C GLY A 67 -16.09 -26.08 -2.96
N LEU A 68 -15.24 -26.66 -2.11
CA LEU A 68 -15.15 -26.27 -0.71
C LEU A 68 -14.68 -24.81 -0.56
N ILE A 69 -13.64 -24.41 -1.30
CA ILE A 69 -13.14 -23.03 -1.24
C ILE A 69 -14.18 -22.04 -1.77
N SER A 70 -14.90 -22.38 -2.84
CA SER A 70 -15.96 -21.54 -3.39
C SER A 70 -17.11 -21.35 -2.40
N GLU A 71 -17.56 -22.42 -1.74
CA GLU A 71 -18.59 -22.34 -0.71
C GLU A 71 -18.12 -21.56 0.51
N LEU A 72 -16.87 -21.77 0.94
CA LEU A 72 -16.26 -21.02 2.04
C LEU A 72 -16.22 -19.52 1.72
N ALA A 73 -15.74 -19.14 0.54
CA ALA A 73 -15.72 -17.75 0.07
C ALA A 73 -17.12 -17.15 0.04
N ALA A 74 -18.12 -17.89 -0.47
CA ALA A 74 -19.51 -17.46 -0.50
C ALA A 74 -20.09 -17.27 0.91
N ALA A 75 -19.83 -18.19 1.84
CA ALA A 75 -20.30 -18.10 3.22
C ALA A 75 -19.64 -16.92 3.96
N ILE A 76 -18.32 -16.75 3.84
CA ILE A 76 -17.60 -15.60 4.41
C ILE A 76 -18.14 -14.30 3.82
N GLY A 77 -18.35 -14.22 2.50
CA GLY A 77 -18.91 -13.03 1.85
C GLY A 77 -20.32 -12.66 2.33
N LYS A 78 -21.16 -13.65 2.66
CA LYS A 78 -22.47 -13.42 3.28
C LYS A 78 -22.34 -12.96 4.73
N LEU A 79 -21.53 -13.65 5.53
CA LEU A 79 -21.31 -13.32 6.94
C LEU A 79 -20.65 -11.94 7.10
N ASP A 80 -19.78 -11.53 6.19
CA ASP A 80 -19.15 -10.21 6.19
C ASP A 80 -20.18 -9.08 5.95
N LYS A 81 -21.21 -9.36 5.13
CA LYS A 81 -22.31 -8.42 4.87
C LYS A 81 -23.42 -8.44 5.92
N ASP A 82 -23.58 -9.53 6.69
CA ASP A 82 -24.64 -9.67 7.69
C ASP A 82 -24.41 -8.74 8.91
N GLU A 83 -25.24 -7.70 9.05
CA GLU A 83 -25.16 -6.75 10.16
C GLU A 83 -25.52 -7.34 11.54
N SER A 84 -25.85 -8.62 11.69
CA SER A 84 -25.94 -9.26 13.02
C SER A 84 -24.60 -9.86 13.47
N VAL A 85 -23.69 -10.12 12.53
CA VAL A 85 -22.41 -10.81 12.79
C VAL A 85 -21.30 -9.79 13.07
N GLY A 86 -20.59 -9.95 14.19
CA GLY A 86 -19.44 -9.12 14.58
C GLY A 86 -18.08 -9.78 14.39
N ALA A 87 -18.03 -11.11 14.38
CA ALA A 87 -16.82 -11.91 14.14
C ALA A 87 -17.18 -13.26 13.52
N ILE A 88 -16.21 -13.92 12.89
CA ILE A 88 -16.40 -15.23 12.25
C ILE A 88 -15.42 -16.23 12.88
N VAL A 89 -15.88 -17.45 13.13
CA VAL A 89 -15.06 -18.60 13.52
C VAL A 89 -15.05 -19.60 12.36
N ILE A 90 -13.86 -20.03 11.96
CA ILE A 90 -13.68 -21.15 11.03
C ILE A 90 -13.12 -22.33 11.80
N THR A 91 -13.72 -23.51 11.66
CA THR A 91 -13.26 -24.74 12.29
C THR A 91 -13.35 -25.93 11.33
N GLY A 92 -12.71 -27.04 11.67
CA GLY A 92 -12.90 -28.32 10.99
C GLY A 92 -13.37 -29.41 11.95
N SER A 93 -13.03 -30.65 11.61
CA SER A 93 -13.31 -31.83 12.44
C SER A 93 -12.29 -31.97 13.58
N GLU A 94 -12.56 -32.86 14.54
CA GLU A 94 -11.60 -33.20 15.60
C GLU A 94 -10.26 -33.74 15.06
N LYS A 95 -10.31 -34.47 13.93
CA LYS A 95 -9.11 -35.10 13.32
C LYS A 95 -8.32 -34.13 12.45
N ALA A 96 -8.99 -33.18 11.82
CA ALA A 96 -8.36 -32.21 10.93
C ALA A 96 -9.20 -30.96 10.81
N PHE A 97 -8.52 -29.82 10.94
CA PHE A 97 -8.95 -28.54 10.42
C PHE A 97 -9.03 -28.65 8.90
N ALA A 98 -7.88 -28.88 8.25
CA ALA A 98 -7.76 -29.19 6.82
C ALA A 98 -6.38 -29.80 6.51
N ALA A 99 -6.36 -30.87 5.71
CA ALA A 99 -5.13 -31.60 5.35
C ALA A 99 -4.34 -30.98 4.19
N GLY A 100 -4.81 -29.89 3.57
CA GLY A 100 -4.16 -29.24 2.43
C GLY A 100 -5.06 -29.15 1.21
N ALA A 101 -4.50 -28.76 0.07
CA ALA A 101 -5.21 -28.76 -1.21
C ALA A 101 -5.58 -30.18 -1.67
N ASP A 102 -6.69 -30.33 -2.40
CA ASP A 102 -7.11 -31.63 -2.94
C ASP A 102 -6.24 -32.00 -4.16
N ILE A 103 -5.14 -32.73 -3.91
CA ILE A 103 -4.15 -33.11 -4.93
C ILE A 103 -4.80 -33.80 -6.14
N LYS A 104 -5.88 -34.58 -5.93
CA LYS A 104 -6.57 -35.29 -7.02
C LYS A 104 -7.18 -34.34 -8.04
N GLU A 105 -7.64 -33.17 -7.61
CA GLU A 105 -8.17 -32.13 -8.49
C GLU A 105 -7.05 -31.34 -9.18
N MET A 106 -5.86 -31.31 -8.59
CA MET A 106 -4.71 -30.56 -9.14
C MET A 106 -3.96 -31.32 -10.24
N LEU A 107 -3.93 -32.66 -10.19
CA LEU A 107 -3.07 -33.49 -11.06
C LEU A 107 -3.28 -33.29 -12.57
N ASN A 108 -4.49 -32.94 -13.01
CA ASN A 108 -4.84 -32.86 -14.43
C ASN A 108 -4.99 -31.42 -14.95
N LYS A 109 -4.70 -30.40 -14.13
CA LYS A 109 -4.82 -28.99 -14.53
C LYS A 109 -3.51 -28.49 -15.13
N SER A 110 -3.56 -27.94 -16.33
CA SER A 110 -2.41 -27.30 -16.97
C SER A 110 -2.08 -25.94 -16.35
N TYR A 111 -0.84 -25.48 -16.51
CA TYR A 111 -0.43 -24.13 -16.11
C TYR A 111 -1.33 -23.04 -16.75
N ALA A 112 -1.64 -23.18 -18.05
CA ALA A 112 -2.47 -22.23 -18.77
C ALA A 112 -3.90 -22.14 -18.22
N GLU A 113 -4.51 -23.27 -17.86
CA GLU A 113 -5.82 -23.31 -17.20
C GLU A 113 -5.77 -22.66 -15.82
N ASN A 114 -4.74 -22.95 -15.02
CA ASN A 114 -4.58 -22.39 -13.68
C ASN A 114 -4.38 -20.86 -13.70
N VAL A 115 -3.65 -20.33 -14.68
CA VAL A 115 -3.49 -18.88 -14.87
C VAL A 115 -4.79 -18.23 -15.35
N LYS A 116 -5.48 -18.86 -16.32
CA LYS A 116 -6.71 -18.31 -16.91
C LYS A 116 -7.89 -18.30 -15.93
N HIS A 117 -7.97 -19.30 -15.05
CA HIS A 117 -9.07 -19.45 -14.10
C HIS A 117 -8.72 -18.99 -12.68
N GLY A 118 -7.49 -18.55 -12.44
CA GLY A 118 -7.07 -17.99 -11.15
C GLY A 118 -7.14 -19.00 -10.01
N LEU A 119 -6.30 -20.04 -10.05
CA LEU A 119 -6.29 -21.19 -9.10
C LEU A 119 -6.40 -20.81 -7.60
N LEU A 120 -5.93 -19.62 -7.21
CA LEU A 120 -5.93 -19.13 -5.82
C LEU A 120 -6.78 -17.87 -5.60
N GLN A 121 -7.46 -17.37 -6.64
CA GLN A 121 -8.16 -16.09 -6.59
C GLN A 121 -9.29 -16.06 -5.55
N GLU A 122 -9.97 -17.19 -5.34
CA GLU A 122 -11.08 -17.30 -4.37
C GLU A 122 -10.59 -17.36 -2.91
N TRP A 123 -9.33 -17.74 -2.67
CA TRP A 123 -8.76 -17.80 -1.32
C TRP A 123 -8.58 -16.41 -0.70
N ASP A 124 -8.38 -15.39 -1.54
CA ASP A 124 -8.27 -14.01 -1.11
C ASP A 124 -9.51 -13.52 -0.35
N ASN A 125 -10.68 -14.09 -0.59
CA ASN A 125 -11.93 -13.65 0.03
C ASN A 125 -11.92 -13.85 1.56
N VAL A 126 -11.23 -14.89 2.05
CA VAL A 126 -11.02 -15.10 3.49
C VAL A 126 -10.15 -13.98 4.05
N ALA A 127 -9.03 -13.67 3.39
CA ALA A 127 -8.10 -12.62 3.84
C ALA A 127 -8.66 -11.19 3.70
N LYS A 128 -9.56 -10.95 2.73
CA LYS A 128 -10.19 -9.64 2.45
C LYS A 128 -11.42 -9.34 3.33
N CYS A 129 -11.90 -10.32 4.11
CA CYS A 129 -13.04 -10.14 5.00
C CYS A 129 -12.79 -8.99 5.99
N LYS A 130 -13.77 -8.08 6.12
CA LYS A 130 -13.66 -6.89 6.98
C LYS A 130 -13.82 -7.24 8.46
N LYS A 131 -14.60 -8.28 8.76
CA LYS A 131 -14.79 -8.77 10.13
C LYS A 131 -13.61 -9.65 10.56
N PRO A 132 -13.27 -9.70 11.86
CA PRO A 132 -12.25 -10.60 12.36
C PRO A 132 -12.65 -12.05 12.16
N ILE A 133 -11.70 -12.86 11.70
CA ILE A 133 -11.83 -14.29 11.54
C ILE A 133 -10.91 -15.00 12.53
N ILE A 134 -11.47 -15.94 13.27
CA ILE A 134 -10.78 -16.79 14.24
C ILE A 134 -10.72 -18.20 13.67
N ALA A 135 -9.52 -18.75 13.49
CA ALA A 135 -9.34 -20.18 13.21
C ALA A 135 -9.34 -20.96 14.52
N ALA A 136 -10.25 -21.93 14.67
CA ALA A 136 -10.23 -22.93 15.71
C ALA A 136 -9.66 -24.24 15.13
N VAL A 137 -8.35 -24.46 15.36
CA VAL A 137 -7.60 -25.55 14.73
C VAL A 137 -7.50 -26.76 15.66
N ASN A 138 -8.23 -27.82 15.34
CA ASN A 138 -8.04 -29.15 15.91
C ASN A 138 -7.42 -30.10 14.88
N GLY A 139 -6.59 -31.03 15.35
CA GLY A 139 -5.94 -32.02 14.50
C GLY A 139 -4.99 -31.39 13.45
N TYR A 140 -5.01 -31.90 12.22
CA TYR A 140 -4.12 -31.44 11.16
C TYR A 140 -4.57 -30.14 10.49
N ALA A 141 -3.65 -29.18 10.39
CA ALA A 141 -3.70 -28.01 9.51
C ALA A 141 -2.41 -28.00 8.68
N LEU A 142 -2.44 -28.65 7.52
CA LEU A 142 -1.25 -28.89 6.68
C LEU A 142 -1.38 -28.25 5.32
N GLY A 143 -0.27 -27.74 4.78
CA GLY A 143 -0.20 -27.10 3.48
C GLY A 143 -1.25 -26.01 3.32
N GLY A 144 -2.08 -26.08 2.27
CA GLY A 144 -3.26 -25.22 2.10
C GLY A 144 -4.16 -25.07 3.35
N GLY A 145 -4.29 -26.10 4.20
CA GLY A 145 -5.03 -25.99 5.46
C GLY A 145 -4.31 -25.14 6.52
N CYS A 146 -2.98 -25.21 6.57
CA CYS A 146 -2.17 -24.30 7.38
C CYS A 146 -2.24 -22.87 6.83
N GLU A 147 -2.23 -22.72 5.50
CA GLU A 147 -2.35 -21.43 4.82
C GLU A 147 -3.70 -20.78 5.10
N LEU A 148 -4.80 -21.54 5.04
CA LEU A 148 -6.14 -21.07 5.42
C LEU A 148 -6.19 -20.60 6.89
N ALA A 149 -5.58 -21.36 7.81
CA ALA A 149 -5.50 -20.94 9.20
C ALA A 149 -4.73 -19.61 9.35
N MET A 150 -3.63 -19.44 8.62
CA MET A 150 -2.82 -18.21 8.60
C MET A 150 -3.46 -17.04 7.82
N MET A 151 -4.53 -17.27 7.06
CA MET A 151 -5.36 -16.21 6.49
C MET A 151 -6.33 -15.62 7.52
N CYS A 152 -6.64 -16.37 8.59
CA CYS A 152 -7.44 -15.87 9.70
C CYS A 152 -6.60 -14.92 10.57
N ASP A 153 -7.26 -14.00 11.29
CA ASP A 153 -6.59 -12.97 12.08
C ASP A 153 -6.07 -13.52 13.42
N ILE A 154 -6.75 -14.54 13.95
CA ILE A 154 -6.42 -15.16 15.24
C ILE A 154 -6.50 -16.68 15.09
N ILE A 155 -5.48 -17.39 15.56
CA ILE A 155 -5.48 -18.85 15.62
C ILE A 155 -5.53 -19.31 17.07
N TYR A 156 -6.59 -20.02 17.43
CA TYR A 156 -6.64 -20.86 18.64
C TYR A 156 -6.44 -22.31 18.21
N ALA A 157 -5.63 -23.06 18.97
CA ALA A 157 -5.30 -24.43 18.64
C ALA A 157 -5.66 -25.40 19.77
N GLY A 158 -6.07 -26.61 19.39
CA GLY A 158 -6.13 -27.74 20.32
C GLY A 158 -4.72 -28.20 20.69
N GLU A 159 -4.52 -28.71 21.90
CA GLU A 159 -3.22 -29.23 22.36
C GLU A 159 -2.59 -30.27 21.42
N LYS A 160 -3.42 -31.00 20.68
CA LYS A 160 -3.01 -32.05 19.74
C LYS A 160 -2.90 -31.56 18.29
N ALA A 161 -3.09 -30.26 18.03
CA ALA A 161 -3.02 -29.72 16.69
C ALA A 161 -1.60 -29.84 16.11
N LYS A 162 -1.53 -30.08 14.80
CA LYS A 162 -0.30 -30.19 14.01
C LYS A 162 -0.37 -29.25 12.82
N PHE A 163 0.67 -28.44 12.67
CA PHE A 163 0.83 -27.49 11.59
C PHE A 163 2.01 -27.90 10.70
N GLY A 164 2.05 -27.48 9.45
CA GLY A 164 3.18 -27.78 8.56
C GLY A 164 2.93 -27.38 7.11
N GLN A 165 4.02 -27.31 6.33
CA GLN A 165 4.02 -27.00 4.91
C GLN A 165 4.70 -28.13 4.11
N PRO A 166 4.02 -29.28 3.91
CA PRO A 166 4.60 -30.48 3.31
C PRO A 166 4.72 -30.45 1.78
N GLU A 167 4.41 -29.33 1.12
CA GLU A 167 4.34 -29.19 -0.35
C GLU A 167 5.62 -29.64 -1.08
N ILE A 168 6.79 -29.45 -0.46
CA ILE A 168 8.07 -29.84 -1.04
C ILE A 168 8.16 -31.35 -1.32
N ILE A 169 7.46 -32.17 -0.53
CA ILE A 169 7.44 -33.64 -0.63
C ILE A 169 6.78 -34.09 -1.94
N ILE A 170 5.83 -33.30 -2.45
CA ILE A 170 5.10 -33.58 -3.69
C ILE A 170 5.59 -32.71 -4.87
N GLY A 171 6.73 -32.02 -4.70
CA GLY A 171 7.34 -31.21 -5.75
C GLY A 171 6.65 -29.88 -6.02
N THR A 172 5.95 -29.31 -5.02
CA THR A 172 5.34 -27.99 -5.12
C THR A 172 5.78 -27.07 -3.97
N ILE A 173 5.31 -25.83 -3.96
CA ILE A 173 5.56 -24.86 -2.89
C ILE A 173 4.25 -24.47 -2.17
N PRO A 174 4.33 -23.97 -0.93
CA PRO A 174 3.17 -23.36 -0.25
C PRO A 174 2.74 -22.07 -0.97
N GLY A 175 1.81 -22.23 -1.90
CA GLY A 175 1.46 -21.23 -2.91
C GLY A 175 0.35 -20.26 -2.51
N ALA A 176 -0.50 -20.61 -1.53
CA ALA A 176 -1.57 -19.76 -1.03
C ALA A 176 -1.10 -18.77 0.06
N GLY A 177 0.13 -18.28 -0.06
CA GLY A 177 0.72 -17.30 0.86
C GLY A 177 1.52 -17.91 2.00
N GLY A 178 1.68 -19.24 2.03
CA GLY A 178 2.31 -19.98 3.11
C GLY A 178 3.76 -19.64 3.33
N THR A 179 4.53 -19.47 2.25
CA THR A 179 5.94 -19.04 2.32
C THR A 179 6.10 -17.65 2.93
N GLN A 180 5.18 -16.74 2.64
CA GLN A 180 5.21 -15.36 3.14
C GLN A 180 4.67 -15.26 4.57
N ARG A 181 3.57 -15.94 4.89
CA ARG A 181 2.87 -15.83 6.19
C ARG A 181 3.69 -16.47 7.31
N ILE A 182 4.22 -17.66 7.12
CA ILE A 182 5.02 -18.33 8.16
C ILE A 182 6.34 -17.58 8.42
N ALA A 183 6.97 -17.00 7.39
CA ALA A 183 8.18 -16.20 7.55
C ALA A 183 7.93 -14.92 8.36
N ARG A 184 6.78 -14.28 8.17
CA ARG A 184 6.38 -13.08 8.92
C ARG A 184 6.00 -13.40 10.37
N SER A 185 5.29 -14.49 10.61
CA SER A 185 4.84 -14.85 11.97
C SER A 185 5.92 -15.52 12.80
N CYS A 186 6.67 -16.48 12.23
CA CYS A 186 7.59 -17.35 12.98
C CYS A 186 9.08 -17.06 12.72
N GLY A 187 9.40 -16.14 11.80
CA GLY A 187 10.76 -15.77 11.42
C GLY A 187 11.35 -16.62 10.28
N LYS A 188 12.32 -16.03 9.56
CA LYS A 188 12.92 -16.59 8.33
C LYS A 188 13.49 -18.00 8.49
N SER A 189 14.29 -18.25 9.55
CA SER A 189 15.01 -19.52 9.69
C SER A 189 14.04 -20.70 9.89
N PHE A 190 13.04 -20.53 10.75
CA PHE A 190 12.03 -21.56 11.00
C PHE A 190 11.15 -21.78 9.77
N ALA A 191 10.75 -20.71 9.09
CA ALA A 191 10.02 -20.82 7.84
C ALA A 191 10.77 -21.63 6.79
N MET A 192 12.08 -21.41 6.63
CA MET A 192 12.92 -22.19 5.73
C MET A 192 12.99 -23.65 6.13
N GLU A 193 13.17 -23.94 7.42
CA GLU A 193 13.20 -25.32 7.92
C GLU A 193 11.90 -26.05 7.59
N VAL A 194 10.74 -25.47 7.93
CA VAL A 194 9.43 -26.08 7.66
C VAL A 194 9.20 -26.26 6.15
N CYS A 195 9.41 -25.22 5.34
CA CYS A 195 9.12 -25.26 3.90
C CYS A 195 10.09 -26.14 3.10
N LEU A 196 11.36 -26.25 3.51
CA LEU A 196 12.37 -27.03 2.77
C LEU A 196 12.44 -28.49 3.21
N THR A 197 11.96 -28.82 4.42
CA THR A 197 11.93 -30.20 4.92
C THR A 197 10.55 -30.85 4.81
N GLY A 198 9.48 -30.05 4.79
CA GLY A 198 8.10 -30.53 4.90
C GLY A 198 7.72 -31.00 6.31
N ASN A 199 8.55 -30.71 7.32
CA ASN A 199 8.31 -31.14 8.69
C ASN A 199 7.05 -30.50 9.29
N GLN A 200 6.37 -31.27 10.14
CA GLN A 200 5.26 -30.80 10.95
C GLN A 200 5.76 -30.31 12.30
N PHE A 201 5.05 -29.33 12.88
CA PHE A 201 5.31 -28.80 14.21
C PHE A 201 4.03 -28.79 15.05
N SER A 202 4.22 -28.83 16.38
CA SER A 202 3.15 -28.90 17.38
C SER A 202 2.45 -27.57 17.63
N ALA A 203 1.28 -27.63 18.26
CA ALA A 203 0.58 -26.45 18.79
C ALA A 203 1.47 -25.63 19.74
N GLN A 204 2.27 -26.29 20.59
CA GLN A 204 3.18 -25.63 21.52
C GLN A 204 4.30 -24.87 20.79
N GLU A 205 4.90 -25.47 19.77
CA GLU A 205 5.88 -24.77 18.93
C GLU A 205 5.24 -23.59 18.20
N ALA A 206 4.05 -23.77 17.64
CA ALA A 206 3.29 -22.71 16.98
C ALA A 206 2.98 -21.54 17.93
N PHE A 207 2.61 -21.83 19.18
CA PHE A 207 2.37 -20.82 20.21
C PHE A 207 3.65 -20.09 20.61
N SER A 208 4.75 -20.83 20.86
CA SER A 208 6.04 -20.24 21.26
C SER A 208 6.62 -19.29 20.22
N ARG A 209 6.19 -19.42 18.96
CA ARG A 209 6.64 -18.61 17.82
C ARG A 209 5.65 -17.51 17.42
N GLY A 210 4.53 -17.37 18.12
CA GLY A 210 3.53 -16.33 17.83
C GLY A 210 2.58 -16.63 16.68
N LEU A 211 2.57 -17.86 16.14
CA LEU A 211 1.58 -18.28 15.14
C LEU A 211 0.20 -18.55 15.77
N VAL A 212 0.20 -19.19 16.94
CA VAL A 212 -1.00 -19.52 17.71
C VAL A 212 -1.11 -18.58 18.90
N SER A 213 -2.28 -17.98 19.10
CA SER A 213 -2.52 -17.04 20.20
C SER A 213 -2.78 -17.74 21.53
N LYS A 214 -3.48 -18.88 21.52
CA LYS A 214 -3.75 -19.71 22.71
C LYS A 214 -3.95 -21.17 22.34
N ILE A 215 -3.63 -22.04 23.31
CA ILE A 215 -3.84 -23.49 23.23
C ILE A 215 -4.92 -23.88 24.24
N PHE A 216 -5.83 -24.76 23.84
CA PHE A 216 -6.89 -25.30 24.69
C PHE A 216 -6.98 -26.83 24.58
N PRO A 217 -7.57 -27.52 25.58
CA PRO A 217 -8.04 -28.88 25.38
C PRO A 217 -8.96 -28.97 24.15
N PRO A 218 -8.80 -29.98 23.27
CA PRO A 218 -9.53 -30.06 21.99
C PRO A 218 -11.04 -29.87 22.10
N GLU A 219 -11.65 -30.40 23.15
CA GLU A 219 -13.09 -30.33 23.43
C GLU A 219 -13.57 -28.95 23.87
N LYS A 220 -12.69 -28.07 24.36
CA LYS A 220 -13.01 -26.69 24.76
C LYS A 220 -12.69 -25.66 23.69
N LEU A 221 -11.91 -26.03 22.68
CA LEU A 221 -11.35 -25.11 21.69
C LEU A 221 -12.43 -24.28 20.99
N LEU A 222 -13.47 -24.94 20.48
CA LEU A 222 -14.52 -24.28 19.71
C LEU A 222 -15.31 -23.29 20.57
N ASP A 223 -15.70 -23.70 21.77
CA ASP A 223 -16.41 -22.83 22.71
C ASP A 223 -15.59 -21.60 23.08
N GLU A 224 -14.28 -21.75 23.31
CA GLU A 224 -13.40 -20.63 23.63
C GLU A 224 -13.17 -19.69 22.42
N ALA A 225 -13.14 -20.22 21.19
CA ALA A 225 -13.11 -19.41 19.98
C ALA A 225 -14.42 -18.62 19.78
N ILE A 226 -15.57 -19.24 20.05
CA ILE A 226 -16.88 -18.57 20.00
C ILE A 226 -16.96 -17.45 21.04
N LYS A 227 -16.56 -17.71 22.29
CA LYS A 227 -16.51 -16.69 23.36
C LYS A 227 -15.62 -15.51 22.98
N LEU A 228 -14.49 -15.76 22.31
CA LEU A 228 -13.65 -14.70 21.78
C LEU A 228 -14.40 -13.88 20.72
N GLY A 229 -15.07 -14.54 19.79
CA GLY A 229 -15.89 -13.89 18.76
C GLY A 229 -17.00 -13.04 19.37
N GLU A 230 -17.71 -13.54 20.38
CA GLU A 230 -18.76 -12.81 21.10
C GLU A 230 -18.18 -11.54 21.74
N ARG A 231 -17.04 -11.66 22.43
CA ARG A 231 -16.37 -10.51 23.03
C ARG A 231 -15.96 -9.47 21.99
N ILE A 232 -15.45 -9.90 20.84
CA ILE A 232 -15.12 -8.98 19.73
C ILE A 232 -16.39 -8.30 19.20
N SER A 233 -17.51 -9.05 19.11
CA SER A 233 -18.78 -8.54 18.59
C SER A 233 -19.43 -7.45 19.45
N GLN A 234 -19.06 -7.37 20.74
CA GLN A 234 -19.51 -6.33 21.68
C GLN A 234 -18.83 -4.97 21.44
N HIS A 235 -17.75 -4.93 20.66
CA HIS A 235 -17.03 -3.70 20.36
C HIS A 235 -17.57 -2.99 19.11
N SER A 236 -17.22 -1.72 18.95
CA SER A 236 -17.55 -0.96 17.74
C SER A 236 -16.98 -1.66 16.50
N ARG A 237 -17.85 -2.03 15.56
CA ARG A 237 -17.47 -2.76 14.35
C ARG A 237 -16.46 -2.02 13.50
N ILE A 238 -16.63 -0.70 13.39
CA ILE A 238 -15.70 0.15 12.66
C ILE A 238 -14.33 0.09 13.36
N ILE A 239 -14.27 0.26 14.68
CA ILE A 239 -13.00 0.17 15.43
C ILE A 239 -12.31 -1.17 15.20
N VAL A 240 -13.07 -2.27 15.30
CA VAL A 240 -12.55 -3.62 15.14
C VAL A 240 -11.97 -3.83 13.74
N GLN A 241 -12.70 -3.41 12.69
CA GLN A 241 -12.22 -3.50 11.31
C GLN A 241 -10.94 -2.67 11.10
N LEU A 242 -10.92 -1.43 11.59
CA LEU A 242 -9.75 -0.56 11.50
C LEU A 242 -8.54 -1.14 12.26
N CYS A 243 -8.76 -1.76 13.41
CA CYS A 243 -7.72 -2.44 14.19
C CYS A 243 -7.12 -3.60 13.40
N LYS A 244 -7.98 -4.48 12.87
CA LYS A 244 -7.58 -5.59 11.99
C LYS A 244 -6.74 -5.10 10.81
N GLU A 245 -7.22 -4.09 10.10
CA GLU A 245 -6.52 -3.51 8.96
C GLU A 245 -5.17 -2.90 9.35
N SER A 246 -5.10 -2.22 10.51
CA SER A 246 -3.84 -1.67 11.04
C SER A 246 -2.79 -2.75 11.25
N VAL A 247 -3.17 -3.86 11.89
CA VAL A 247 -2.27 -4.96 12.22
C VAL A 247 -1.81 -5.68 10.95
N ASN A 248 -2.75 -6.00 10.06
CA ASN A 248 -2.45 -6.70 8.81
C ASN A 248 -1.54 -5.86 7.90
N ASN A 249 -1.77 -4.55 7.81
CA ASN A 249 -0.87 -3.63 7.11
C ASN A 249 0.48 -3.51 7.82
N GLY A 250 0.50 -3.48 9.16
CA GLY A 250 1.72 -3.51 9.98
C GLY A 250 2.67 -4.66 9.62
N MET A 251 2.11 -5.85 9.39
CA MET A 251 2.86 -7.06 9.02
C MET A 251 3.46 -7.01 7.58
N LEU A 252 3.02 -6.08 6.74
CA LEU A 252 3.56 -5.86 5.39
C LEU A 252 4.68 -4.81 5.36
N LEU A 253 4.91 -4.09 6.47
CA LEU A 253 5.80 -2.94 6.52
C LEU A 253 7.16 -3.30 7.13
N PHE A 254 8.24 -3.18 6.35
CA PHE A 254 9.61 -3.20 6.88
C PHE A 254 9.88 -1.92 7.69
N TYR A 255 10.23 -2.09 8.97
CA TYR A 255 10.88 -1.21 9.99
C TYR A 255 10.79 0.34 9.98
N SER A 256 9.97 1.01 9.16
CA SER A 256 9.87 2.49 9.15
C SER A 256 8.47 3.04 9.47
N ILE A 257 7.42 2.20 9.49
CA ILE A 257 6.02 2.66 9.34
C ILE A 257 5.13 2.23 10.53
N VAL A 258 5.68 2.10 11.75
CA VAL A 258 4.85 1.70 12.91
C VAL A 258 3.91 2.83 13.39
N THR A 259 4.16 4.09 13.01
CA THR A 259 3.37 5.24 13.51
C THR A 259 2.32 5.77 12.52
N SER A 260 2.36 5.37 11.23
CA SER A 260 1.52 6.03 10.22
C SER A 260 0.09 5.46 10.13
N THR A 261 -0.05 4.16 10.01
CA THR A 261 -1.34 3.50 9.76
C THR A 261 -2.21 3.52 11.01
N LEU A 262 -1.60 3.24 12.17
CA LEU A 262 -2.29 3.18 13.46
C LEU A 262 -2.93 4.53 13.82
N THR A 263 -2.24 5.63 13.55
CA THR A 263 -2.72 6.95 13.94
C THR A 263 -3.72 7.54 12.93
N HIS A 264 -3.75 7.09 11.67
CA HIS A 264 -4.79 7.50 10.69
C HIS A 264 -6.15 6.86 11.04
N LEU A 265 -6.09 5.66 11.60
CA LEU A 265 -7.24 4.89 12.04
C LEU A 265 -7.79 5.39 13.39
N ILE A 266 -6.93 5.91 14.26
CA ILE A 266 -7.32 6.67 15.46
C ILE A 266 -7.96 8.04 15.10
N LEU A 267 -7.48 8.71 14.04
CA LEU A 267 -8.00 10.03 13.59
C LEU A 267 -9.43 9.97 13.01
N LEU A 268 -9.81 8.89 12.32
CA LEU A 268 -11.19 8.68 11.83
C LEU A 268 -12.19 8.47 12.98
N GLN A 269 -11.72 7.97 14.12
CA GLN A 269 -12.56 7.64 15.26
C GLN A 269 -12.91 8.89 16.09
N LEU A 270 -12.00 9.85 16.22
CA LEU A 270 -12.31 11.10 16.93
C LEU A 270 -13.24 12.04 16.15
N ARG A 271 -13.34 11.91 14.82
CA ARG A 271 -14.35 12.65 14.02
C ARG A 271 -15.73 12.00 14.00
N ARG A 272 -15.86 10.70 14.29
CA ARG A 272 -17.16 9.98 14.29
C ARG A 272 -17.76 9.76 15.69
N VAL A 273 -17.05 10.06 16.77
CA VAL A 273 -17.63 10.03 18.13
C VAL A 273 -18.62 11.19 18.38
N HIS A 274 -18.89 12.06 17.39
CA HIS A 274 -19.93 13.11 17.50
C HIS A 274 -21.18 12.92 16.63
N CYS A 275 -21.23 11.93 15.72
CA CYS A 275 -22.46 11.59 15.00
C CYS A 275 -22.44 10.09 14.66
N ASP A 276 -23.54 9.40 14.95
CA ASP A 276 -23.83 7.96 14.70
C ASP A 276 -23.61 6.97 15.86
N CYS A 277 -23.91 7.36 17.10
CA CYS A 277 -24.35 6.37 18.09
C CYS A 277 -25.81 5.99 17.79
N GLY A 278 -26.03 4.99 16.93
CA GLY A 278 -27.34 4.37 16.65
C GLY A 278 -27.94 3.62 17.83
N CYS A 279 -27.96 4.22 19.01
CA CYS A 279 -28.51 3.62 20.23
C CYS A 279 -29.98 4.04 20.39
N PHE A 280 -30.89 3.10 20.14
CA PHE A 280 -32.25 3.14 20.68
C PHE A 280 -32.18 3.06 22.21
N PHE A 281 -32.05 4.20 22.89
CA PHE A 281 -32.32 4.33 24.32
C PHE A 281 -33.13 5.59 24.56
N ARG A 282 -34.38 5.41 25.00
CA ARG A 282 -35.24 6.51 25.49
C ARG A 282 -34.59 7.15 26.72
N PRO A 283 -34.57 8.49 26.86
CA PRO A 283 -34.04 9.11 28.06
C PRO A 283 -35.10 9.13 29.17
N PRO A 284 -34.69 8.98 30.44
CA PRO A 284 -35.30 9.77 31.48
C PRO A 284 -34.27 10.69 32.15
N VAL A 285 -34.66 11.96 32.16
CA VAL A 285 -34.50 12.95 33.22
C VAL A 285 -33.07 13.41 33.59
N ARG A 286 -32.87 14.68 33.23
CA ARG A 286 -31.88 15.65 33.69
C ARG A 286 -31.89 15.79 35.22
N GLN A 287 -30.77 15.53 35.90
CA GLN A 287 -30.50 16.12 37.23
C GLN A 287 -29.00 16.41 37.42
N THR A 288 -28.78 17.45 38.21
CA THR A 288 -27.61 18.34 38.35
C THR A 288 -26.59 17.90 39.41
N LEU A 289 -25.48 18.68 39.48
CA LEU A 289 -24.40 18.71 40.49
C LEU A 289 -23.20 17.83 40.13
N GLY A 290 -21.95 18.20 40.30
CA GLY A 290 -21.31 19.33 40.98
C GLY A 290 -19.82 18.95 41.11
N SER A 291 -18.96 19.96 41.17
CA SER A 291 -17.48 19.91 41.18
C SER A 291 -16.81 18.77 41.97
N THR A 292 -15.79 18.16 41.35
CA THR A 292 -14.47 17.93 41.99
C THR A 292 -13.40 17.74 40.91
N GLN A 293 -12.53 18.74 40.75
CA GLN A 293 -11.23 18.57 40.11
C GLN A 293 -10.36 17.65 40.98
N LYS A 294 -9.85 16.56 40.41
CA LYS A 294 -8.60 15.93 40.84
C LYS A 294 -7.85 15.40 39.61
N ASN A 295 -6.71 16.04 39.33
CA ASN A 295 -5.53 15.55 38.63
C ASN A 295 -5.77 14.61 37.43
N GLY A 296 -6.18 15.18 36.31
CA GLY A 296 -5.92 14.61 35.00
C GLY A 296 -5.14 15.64 34.19
N VAL A 297 -3.85 15.40 33.96
CA VAL A 297 -3.13 16.13 32.91
C VAL A 297 -3.79 15.74 31.60
N CYS A 298 -4.67 16.59 31.07
CA CYS A 298 -5.12 16.47 29.68
C CYS A 298 -3.89 16.71 28.80
N PHE A 299 -3.26 15.64 28.33
CA PHE A 299 -2.38 15.72 27.18
C PHE A 299 -3.22 16.15 25.98
N ASN A 300 -3.29 17.46 25.77
CA ASN A 300 -3.84 18.05 24.56
C ASN A 300 -2.81 17.82 23.46
N VAL A 301 -2.80 16.61 22.89
CA VAL A 301 -2.02 16.31 21.70
C VAL A 301 -2.72 17.01 20.54
N ASP A 302 -2.16 18.12 20.06
CA ASP A 302 -2.69 18.83 18.90
C ASP A 302 -2.57 17.94 17.66
N PHE A 303 -3.68 17.31 17.28
CA PHE A 303 -3.77 16.34 16.19
C PHE A 303 -3.32 16.90 14.83
N ARG A 304 -3.35 18.23 14.63
CA ARG A 304 -2.78 18.85 13.42
C ARG A 304 -1.28 18.61 13.32
N THR A 305 -0.58 18.62 14.46
CA THR A 305 0.87 18.42 14.52
C THR A 305 1.29 17.01 14.14
N ILE A 306 0.50 16.00 14.49
CA ILE A 306 0.81 14.60 14.17
C ILE A 306 0.57 14.30 12.68
N VAL A 307 -0.55 14.77 12.09
CA VAL A 307 -0.82 14.59 10.65
C VAL A 307 0.23 15.32 9.80
N GLU A 308 0.62 16.53 10.21
CA GLU A 308 1.74 17.24 9.59
C GLU A 308 3.04 16.43 9.70
N GLN A 309 3.42 15.94 10.89
CA GLN A 309 4.64 15.14 11.10
C GLN A 309 4.72 13.86 10.25
N ARG A 310 3.59 13.21 9.93
CA ARG A 310 3.58 11.99 9.10
C ARG A 310 3.64 12.24 7.60
N VAL A 311 3.05 13.33 7.11
CA VAL A 311 3.17 13.70 5.69
C VAL A 311 4.54 14.33 5.41
N THR A 312 5.15 14.96 6.42
CA THR A 312 6.53 15.44 6.37
C THR A 312 7.55 14.38 6.80
N ALA A 313 7.14 13.12 6.99
CA ALA A 313 8.10 12.04 7.22
C ALA A 313 9.00 11.91 5.99
N ASN A 314 10.32 11.96 6.20
CA ASN A 314 11.34 12.08 5.16
C ASN A 314 11.26 13.38 4.32
N MET A 315 10.62 14.43 4.84
CA MET A 315 10.74 15.78 4.31
C MET A 315 11.61 16.63 5.24
N VAL A 316 12.20 17.69 4.69
CA VAL A 316 13.00 18.67 5.42
C VAL A 316 12.33 20.02 5.36
N LEU A 317 12.28 20.71 6.49
CA LEU A 317 11.80 22.09 6.54
C LEU A 317 12.88 23.00 5.97
N ILE A 318 12.51 23.75 4.95
CA ILE A 318 13.30 24.84 4.38
C ILE A 318 12.69 26.14 4.89
N GLU A 319 13.48 26.91 5.63
CA GLU A 319 13.04 28.20 6.16
C GLU A 319 12.83 29.20 5.03
N GLY A 320 11.70 29.90 5.08
CA GLY A 320 11.36 30.96 4.15
C GLY A 320 12.27 32.17 4.31
N GLY A 321 12.44 32.90 3.22
CA GLY A 321 13.36 34.02 3.14
C GLY A 321 13.32 34.69 1.78
N THR A 322 14.25 35.61 1.54
CA THR A 322 14.52 36.13 0.19
C THR A 322 15.85 35.58 -0.27
N PHE A 323 15.83 34.91 -1.41
CA PHE A 323 16.98 34.18 -1.93
C PHE A 323 17.33 34.62 -3.35
N PRO A 324 18.63 34.58 -3.72
CA PRO A 324 19.06 34.72 -5.10
C PRO A 324 18.71 33.46 -5.90
N ILE A 325 17.84 33.59 -6.90
CA ILE A 325 17.46 32.55 -7.85
C ILE A 325 18.04 32.86 -9.22
N GLY A 326 18.60 31.87 -9.90
CA GLY A 326 19.36 32.06 -11.13
C GLY A 326 20.79 32.56 -10.87
N THR A 327 21.40 33.18 -11.88
CA THR A 327 22.76 33.74 -11.79
C THR A 327 23.00 34.80 -12.86
N ASP A 328 23.75 35.85 -12.53
CA ASP A 328 24.23 36.83 -13.51
C ASP A 328 25.43 36.33 -14.33
N LYS A 329 25.93 35.12 -14.05
CA LYS A 329 27.03 34.46 -14.77
C LYS A 329 26.51 33.17 -15.44
N PRO A 330 25.59 33.26 -16.42
CA PRO A 330 24.97 32.09 -17.00
C PRO A 330 26.00 31.25 -17.75
N ILE A 331 26.00 29.94 -17.51
CA ILE A 331 26.84 29.00 -18.28
C ILE A 331 26.13 28.59 -19.56
N ILE A 332 24.81 28.42 -19.49
CA ILE A 332 23.97 28.11 -20.65
C ILE A 332 22.98 29.27 -20.84
N ALA A 333 23.45 30.34 -21.48
CA ALA A 333 22.66 31.56 -21.67
C ALA A 333 21.27 31.34 -22.33
N PRO A 334 21.11 30.44 -23.33
CA PRO A 334 19.80 30.17 -23.93
C PRO A 334 18.73 29.64 -22.97
N ASP A 335 19.13 29.04 -21.84
CA ASP A 335 18.19 28.48 -20.84
C ASP A 335 17.60 29.57 -19.91
N GLY A 336 18.05 30.82 -20.03
CA GLY A 336 17.59 31.90 -19.16
C GLY A 336 17.96 31.68 -17.70
N GLU A 337 19.18 31.18 -17.43
CA GLU A 337 19.75 31.12 -16.06
C GLU A 337 19.89 32.53 -15.46
N ALA A 338 20.14 33.53 -16.31
CA ALA A 338 20.20 34.94 -15.98
C ALA A 338 18.86 35.67 -16.19
N PRO A 339 18.62 36.81 -15.53
CA PRO A 339 19.44 37.40 -14.46
C PRO A 339 19.26 36.67 -13.12
N GLU A 340 20.12 36.98 -12.15
CA GLU A 340 19.86 36.66 -10.75
C GLU A 340 18.64 37.44 -10.24
N ARG A 341 17.77 36.76 -9.49
CA ARG A 341 16.48 37.27 -9.03
C ARG A 341 16.34 37.06 -7.55
N GLN A 342 16.23 38.15 -6.80
CA GLN A 342 15.83 38.11 -5.40
C GLN A 342 14.34 37.76 -5.30
N ILE A 343 14.03 36.51 -4.93
CA ILE A 343 12.66 35.98 -4.83
C ILE A 343 12.36 35.62 -3.37
N ARG A 344 11.20 36.07 -2.89
CA ARG A 344 10.70 35.66 -1.58
C ARG A 344 10.05 34.28 -1.70
N VAL A 345 10.51 33.34 -0.89
CA VAL A 345 9.96 31.99 -0.76
C VAL A 345 9.48 31.83 0.68
N ASP A 346 8.24 31.40 0.88
CA ASP A 346 7.73 31.11 2.22
C ASP A 346 8.27 29.76 2.72
N SER A 347 8.25 29.51 4.03
CA SER A 347 8.73 28.23 4.56
C SER A 347 7.93 27.06 3.99
N PHE A 348 8.63 25.98 3.64
CA PHE A 348 8.03 24.80 3.03
C PHE A 348 8.81 23.54 3.40
N PHE A 349 8.17 22.40 3.22
CA PHE A 349 8.78 21.09 3.34
C PHE A 349 9.15 20.56 1.96
N MET A 350 10.33 19.97 1.82
CA MET A 350 10.80 19.30 0.60
C MET A 350 11.13 17.84 0.89
N ASP A 351 10.75 16.91 0.01
CA ASP A 351 11.16 15.50 0.13
C ASP A 351 12.70 15.38 0.10
N GLN A 352 13.26 14.59 1.03
CA GLN A 352 14.70 14.32 1.09
C GLN A 352 15.20 13.55 -0.13
N PHE A 353 14.34 12.69 -0.67
CA PHE A 353 14.63 11.76 -1.75
C PHE A 353 13.73 12.03 -2.96
N GLU A 354 14.19 11.61 -4.14
CA GLU A 354 13.32 11.44 -5.30
C GLU A 354 12.25 10.37 -5.00
N VAL A 355 11.09 10.44 -5.67
CA VAL A 355 10.06 9.41 -5.51
C VAL A 355 10.57 8.07 -6.05
N SER A 356 10.58 7.05 -5.21
CA SER A 356 11.10 5.72 -5.55
C SER A 356 10.11 4.88 -6.37
N ASN A 357 10.62 3.86 -7.08
CA ASN A 357 9.81 2.83 -7.72
C ASN A 357 8.85 2.15 -6.73
N ALA A 358 9.29 1.89 -5.50
CA ALA A 358 8.47 1.29 -4.45
C ALA A 358 7.30 2.19 -4.04
N ASP A 359 7.55 3.49 -3.87
CA ASP A 359 6.50 4.42 -3.48
C ASP A 359 5.53 4.70 -4.64
N PHE A 360 6.03 4.79 -5.87
CA PHE A 360 5.17 4.94 -7.05
C PHE A 360 4.34 3.69 -7.33
N ALA A 361 4.91 2.49 -7.13
CA ALA A 361 4.14 1.24 -7.24
C ALA A 361 3.00 1.17 -6.24
N ARG A 362 3.18 1.69 -5.02
CA ARG A 362 2.10 1.78 -4.02
C ARG A 362 0.96 2.67 -4.52
N PHE A 363 1.28 3.82 -5.08
CA PHE A 363 0.31 4.71 -5.71
C PHE A 363 -0.48 3.98 -6.81
N VAL A 364 0.21 3.35 -7.75
CA VAL A 364 -0.44 2.63 -8.86
C VAL A 364 -1.29 1.45 -8.35
N GLN A 365 -0.80 0.70 -7.37
CA GLN A 365 -1.53 -0.45 -6.81
C GLN A 365 -2.83 -0.03 -6.12
N GLN A 366 -2.83 1.11 -5.41
CA GLN A 366 -4.01 1.57 -4.67
C GLN A 366 -5.03 2.30 -5.52
N THR A 367 -4.59 2.92 -6.61
CA THR A 367 -5.45 3.78 -7.45
C THR A 367 -5.83 3.13 -8.77
N GLY A 368 -5.09 2.11 -9.22
CA GLY A 368 -5.19 1.58 -10.57
C GLY A 368 -4.69 2.56 -11.65
N TYR A 369 -3.91 3.57 -11.27
CA TYR A 369 -3.45 4.63 -12.17
C TYR A 369 -2.60 4.09 -13.32
N GLN A 370 -2.85 4.60 -14.52
CA GLN A 370 -2.02 4.37 -15.71
C GLN A 370 -1.26 5.66 -16.04
N THR A 371 0.05 5.54 -16.22
CA THR A 371 0.91 6.69 -16.57
C THR A 371 0.68 7.14 -18.01
N ASP A 372 1.15 8.32 -18.37
CA ASP A 372 1.06 8.76 -19.77
C ASP A 372 1.91 7.87 -20.70
N ALA A 373 3.06 7.39 -20.24
CA ALA A 373 3.83 6.37 -20.98
C ALA A 373 3.03 5.08 -21.19
N ASP A 374 2.29 4.60 -20.18
CA ASP A 374 1.42 3.42 -20.33
C ASP A 374 0.29 3.66 -21.34
N LYS A 375 -0.25 4.89 -21.41
CA LYS A 375 -1.34 5.27 -22.34
C LYS A 375 -0.85 5.46 -23.77
N PHE A 376 0.31 6.09 -23.96
CA PHE A 376 0.91 6.29 -25.28
C PHE A 376 1.46 4.97 -25.84
N GLY A 377 1.95 4.09 -24.97
CA GLY A 377 2.50 2.79 -25.35
C GLY A 377 3.98 2.85 -25.77
N ASP A 378 4.64 4.00 -25.64
CA ASP A 378 6.08 4.17 -25.80
C ASP A 378 6.63 5.25 -24.86
N SER A 379 7.97 5.28 -24.72
CA SER A 379 8.67 6.34 -24.01
C SER A 379 10.13 6.43 -24.47
N PHE A 380 10.81 7.54 -24.12
CA PHE A 380 12.19 7.78 -24.53
C PHE A 380 13.20 7.05 -23.64
N VAL A 381 14.09 6.26 -24.27
CA VAL A 381 15.16 5.49 -23.63
C VAL A 381 16.51 5.88 -24.22
N LEU A 382 17.54 5.93 -23.38
CA LEU A 382 18.91 6.19 -23.82
C LEU A 382 19.47 5.00 -24.60
N TYR A 383 20.02 5.26 -25.78
CA TYR A 383 20.62 4.27 -26.67
C TYR A 383 21.62 3.35 -25.97
N SER A 384 22.49 3.88 -25.10
CA SER A 384 23.51 3.07 -24.43
C SER A 384 22.93 2.02 -23.47
N LEU A 385 21.75 2.27 -22.89
CA LEU A 385 21.10 1.34 -21.94
C LEU A 385 20.39 0.17 -22.64
N ILE A 386 20.16 0.27 -23.95
CA ILE A 386 19.52 -0.80 -24.72
C ILE A 386 20.58 -1.83 -25.11
N LYS A 387 20.48 -3.05 -24.56
CA LYS A 387 21.45 -4.11 -24.82
C LYS A 387 21.22 -4.81 -26.18
N ASP A 388 19.98 -4.84 -26.65
CA ASP A 388 19.61 -5.52 -27.89
C ASP A 388 19.92 -4.67 -29.13
N ALA A 389 20.79 -5.19 -30.01
CA ALA A 389 21.17 -4.52 -31.26
C ALA A 389 19.99 -4.40 -32.23
N LYS A 390 19.07 -5.38 -32.24
CA LYS A 390 17.90 -5.36 -33.11
C LYS A 390 16.93 -4.24 -32.71
N THR A 391 16.68 -4.07 -31.42
CA THR A 391 15.89 -2.96 -30.86
C THR A 391 16.50 -1.61 -31.23
N LYS A 392 17.84 -1.49 -31.19
CA LYS A 392 18.55 -0.28 -31.60
C LYS A 392 18.40 0.06 -33.09
N GLU A 393 18.44 -0.95 -33.96
CA GLU A 393 18.32 -0.77 -35.42
C GLU A 393 16.88 -0.51 -35.86
N GLN A 394 15.90 -1.09 -35.16
CA GLN A 394 14.48 -0.98 -35.51
C GLN A 394 13.81 0.30 -35.01
N ASN A 395 14.37 0.95 -34.00
CA ASN A 395 13.84 2.19 -33.44
C ASN A 395 14.72 3.36 -33.86
N VAL A 396 14.15 4.27 -34.64
CA VAL A 396 14.86 5.44 -35.15
C VAL A 396 15.00 6.46 -34.02
N SER A 397 16.15 7.13 -33.97
CA SER A 397 16.34 8.34 -33.16
C SER A 397 15.18 9.32 -33.38
N ALA A 398 14.32 9.46 -32.38
CA ALA A 398 13.07 10.21 -32.54
C ALA A 398 13.28 11.73 -32.53
N VAL A 399 14.43 12.20 -32.03
CA VAL A 399 14.74 13.62 -31.92
C VAL A 399 16.04 13.92 -32.65
N ALA A 400 15.94 14.57 -33.82
CA ALA A 400 17.07 14.85 -34.71
C ALA A 400 18.24 15.60 -34.04
N ALA A 401 17.96 16.41 -33.02
CA ALA A 401 18.97 17.15 -32.27
C ALA A 401 19.74 16.31 -31.23
N VAL A 402 19.21 15.16 -30.81
CA VAL A 402 19.76 14.31 -29.74
C VAL A 402 19.62 12.83 -30.10
N PRO A 403 20.42 12.31 -31.05
CA PRO A 403 20.20 11.02 -31.69
C PRO A 403 20.32 9.80 -30.77
N TRP A 404 20.88 9.96 -29.57
CA TRP A 404 20.96 8.90 -28.56
C TRP A 404 19.64 8.66 -27.81
N TRP A 405 18.57 9.42 -28.07
CA TRP A 405 17.24 9.11 -27.56
C TRP A 405 16.42 8.31 -28.57
N LEU A 406 16.02 7.11 -28.17
CA LEU A 406 15.14 6.23 -28.94
C LEU A 406 13.75 6.24 -28.33
N SER A 407 12.70 6.34 -29.15
CA SER A 407 11.33 6.02 -28.69
C SER A 407 11.18 4.51 -28.70
N ILE A 408 10.95 3.91 -27.53
CA ILE A 408 10.88 2.46 -27.36
C ILE A 408 9.45 2.04 -27.02
N PRO A 409 8.78 1.26 -27.88
CA PRO A 409 7.47 0.70 -27.57
C PRO A 409 7.49 -0.13 -26.29
N GLY A 410 6.52 0.12 -25.40
CA GLY A 410 6.38 -0.53 -24.11
C GLY A 410 7.39 -0.12 -23.05
N ALA A 411 8.24 0.89 -23.32
CA ALA A 411 9.03 1.52 -22.26
C ALA A 411 8.10 2.32 -21.33
N SER A 412 8.14 2.00 -20.04
CA SER A 412 7.37 2.72 -19.02
C SER A 412 8.04 2.59 -17.66
N TRP A 413 7.43 3.14 -16.60
CA TRP A 413 8.03 3.11 -15.27
C TRP A 413 8.30 1.69 -14.73
N ARG A 414 7.53 0.68 -15.18
CA ARG A 414 7.75 -0.75 -14.82
C ARG A 414 8.80 -1.43 -15.69
N HIS A 415 8.98 -0.91 -16.90
CA HIS A 415 9.85 -1.43 -17.95
C HIS A 415 10.77 -0.31 -18.52
N PRO A 416 11.69 0.26 -17.71
CA PRO A 416 12.42 1.47 -18.10
C PRO A 416 13.30 1.39 -19.36
N GLU A 417 13.76 0.21 -19.77
CA GLU A 417 14.52 0.03 -21.01
C GLU A 417 13.71 -0.65 -22.12
N GLY A 418 12.39 -0.79 -21.94
CA GLY A 418 11.48 -1.50 -22.84
C GLY A 418 10.95 -2.82 -22.25
N PRO A 419 10.11 -3.56 -22.99
CA PRO A 419 9.24 -4.63 -22.46
C PRO A 419 9.97 -5.76 -21.71
N GLU A 420 11.21 -6.06 -22.10
CA GLU A 420 12.03 -7.11 -21.49
C GLU A 420 12.77 -6.66 -20.22
N SER A 421 12.78 -5.35 -19.94
CA SER A 421 13.38 -4.80 -18.72
C SER A 421 12.45 -4.89 -17.52
N THR A 422 12.97 -4.73 -16.31
CA THR A 422 12.16 -4.75 -15.09
C THR A 422 12.73 -3.82 -14.01
N ILE A 423 11.95 -3.57 -12.96
CA ILE A 423 12.34 -2.79 -11.78
C ILE A 423 12.58 -3.65 -10.52
N LEU A 424 12.49 -4.97 -10.64
CA LEU A 424 12.52 -5.90 -9.48
C LEU A 424 13.80 -5.82 -8.64
N ASP A 425 14.92 -5.44 -9.24
CA ASP A 425 16.22 -5.24 -8.61
C ASP A 425 16.49 -3.77 -8.21
N ARG A 426 15.58 -2.84 -8.55
CA ARG A 426 15.74 -1.40 -8.37
C ARG A 426 14.51 -0.73 -7.74
N TRP A 427 13.89 -1.39 -6.77
CA TRP A 427 12.76 -0.87 -5.99
C TRP A 427 13.06 0.47 -5.28
N ASN A 428 14.31 0.67 -4.85
CA ASN A 428 14.75 1.88 -4.17
C ASN A 428 15.40 2.92 -5.12
N HIS A 429 15.31 2.73 -6.43
CA HIS A 429 15.75 3.73 -7.41
C HIS A 429 14.60 4.70 -7.73
N PRO A 430 14.88 5.91 -8.26
CA PRO A 430 13.85 6.85 -8.62
C PRO A 430 12.93 6.25 -9.70
N VAL A 431 11.65 6.57 -9.61
CA VAL A 431 10.70 6.27 -10.67
C VAL A 431 11.02 7.08 -11.93
N LEU A 432 10.95 6.41 -13.08
CA LEU A 432 11.25 6.95 -14.40
C LEU A 432 10.02 6.94 -15.29
N HIS A 433 10.11 7.55 -16.48
CA HIS A 433 9.04 7.57 -17.48
C HIS A 433 7.72 8.13 -16.94
N VAL A 434 7.81 9.06 -16.00
CA VAL A 434 6.66 9.75 -15.41
C VAL A 434 6.56 11.16 -16.00
N SER A 435 5.37 11.48 -16.50
CA SER A 435 5.08 12.81 -17.03
C SER A 435 4.92 13.82 -15.89
N TRP A 436 4.79 15.09 -16.24
CA TRP A 436 4.44 16.11 -15.26
C TRP A 436 3.05 15.85 -14.66
N PHE A 437 2.09 15.35 -15.46
CA PHE A 437 0.75 14.98 -14.98
C PHE A 437 0.78 13.78 -14.03
N ASP A 438 1.62 12.78 -14.32
CA ASP A 438 1.83 11.62 -13.44
C ASP A 438 2.41 12.07 -12.09
N ALA A 439 3.44 12.92 -12.15
CA ALA A 439 4.09 13.49 -10.97
C ALA A 439 3.12 14.32 -10.12
N LEU A 440 2.33 15.20 -10.74
CA LEU A 440 1.31 16.01 -10.07
C LEU A 440 0.25 15.14 -9.40
N THR A 441 -0.26 14.13 -10.12
CA THR A 441 -1.29 13.22 -9.63
C THR A 441 -0.80 12.42 -8.42
N TYR A 442 0.44 11.90 -8.51
CA TYR A 442 1.09 11.25 -7.37
C TYR A 442 1.20 12.20 -6.18
N CYS A 443 1.72 13.42 -6.38
CA CYS A 443 1.89 14.41 -5.33
C CYS A 443 0.56 14.69 -4.62
N HIS A 444 -0.52 14.89 -5.37
CA HIS A 444 -1.86 15.11 -4.82
C HIS A 444 -2.37 13.90 -4.04
N TRP A 445 -2.14 12.68 -4.54
CA TRP A 445 -2.54 11.46 -3.85
C TRP A 445 -1.86 11.30 -2.48
N VAL A 446 -0.57 11.66 -2.35
CA VAL A 446 0.12 11.68 -1.05
C VAL A 446 -0.16 12.93 -0.20
N GLY A 447 -1.04 13.84 -0.65
CA GLY A 447 -1.36 15.08 0.05
C GLY A 447 -0.23 16.11 0.05
N LYS A 448 0.57 16.12 -1.01
CA LYS A 448 1.68 17.05 -1.29
C LYS A 448 1.42 17.79 -2.62
N ARG A 449 2.43 18.49 -3.12
CA ARG A 449 2.44 19.15 -4.44
C ARG A 449 3.84 19.05 -5.06
N LEU A 450 3.99 19.43 -6.32
CA LEU A 450 5.31 19.69 -6.88
C LEU A 450 5.91 20.97 -6.25
N PRO A 451 7.25 21.05 -6.11
CA PRO A 451 7.91 22.30 -5.76
C PRO A 451 7.82 23.30 -6.91
N THR A 452 7.81 24.59 -6.58
CA THR A 452 8.12 25.63 -7.57
C THR A 452 9.61 25.57 -7.95
N GLU A 453 9.98 26.10 -9.11
CA GLU A 453 11.38 26.21 -9.54
C GLU A 453 12.23 26.95 -8.49
N ALA A 454 11.67 28.00 -7.90
CA ALA A 454 12.35 28.79 -6.87
C ALA A 454 12.55 27.98 -5.58
N GLU A 455 11.51 27.30 -5.07
CA GLU A 455 11.64 26.42 -3.91
C GLU A 455 12.68 25.31 -4.12
N TRP A 456 12.64 24.69 -5.29
CA TRP A 456 13.60 23.65 -5.67
C TRP A 456 15.04 24.18 -5.65
N GLU A 457 15.28 25.36 -6.22
CA GLU A 457 16.63 25.93 -6.29
C GLU A 457 17.14 26.38 -4.91
N VAL A 458 16.27 26.94 -4.06
CA VAL A 458 16.61 27.26 -2.67
C VAL A 458 17.01 26.00 -1.90
N ALA A 459 16.22 24.93 -2.04
CA ALA A 459 16.51 23.65 -1.42
C ALA A 459 17.83 23.06 -1.93
N CYS A 460 18.08 23.10 -3.25
CA CYS A 460 19.31 22.65 -3.88
C CYS A 460 20.54 23.37 -3.32
N ARG A 461 20.48 24.71 -3.25
CA ARG A 461 21.62 25.54 -2.80
C ARG A 461 22.04 25.27 -1.36
N GLY A 462 21.20 24.69 -0.51
CA GLY A 462 21.61 24.30 0.84
C GLY A 462 22.04 25.49 1.73
N SER A 463 21.50 26.69 1.46
CA SER A 463 21.94 27.99 2.02
C SER A 463 23.35 28.46 1.62
N LEU A 464 23.95 27.88 0.58
CA LEU A 464 25.17 28.40 -0.02
C LEU A 464 24.83 29.44 -1.11
N GLU A 465 25.46 30.60 -1.02
CA GLU A 465 25.35 31.67 -2.02
C GLU A 465 26.47 31.58 -3.06
N ASP A 466 26.14 31.89 -4.31
CA ASP A 466 27.06 31.89 -5.46
C ASP A 466 27.92 30.60 -5.53
N LYS A 467 27.25 29.45 -5.49
CA LYS A 467 27.87 28.13 -5.71
C LYS A 467 27.22 27.40 -6.88
N LEU A 468 28.04 26.62 -7.59
CA LEU A 468 27.59 25.81 -8.73
C LEU A 468 26.76 24.60 -8.28
N PHE A 469 27.21 23.91 -7.23
CA PHE A 469 26.67 22.66 -6.72
C PHE A 469 26.16 22.82 -5.28
N PRO A 470 25.27 21.93 -4.80
CA PRO A 470 24.77 21.94 -3.41
C PRO A 470 25.86 21.95 -2.32
N TRP A 471 27.05 21.45 -2.65
CA TRP A 471 28.20 21.34 -1.75
C TRP A 471 29.34 22.32 -2.06
N GLY A 472 29.23 23.15 -3.11
CA GLY A 472 30.25 24.14 -3.47
C GLY A 472 30.57 24.22 -4.97
N ASN A 473 31.81 24.57 -5.31
CA ASN A 473 32.24 24.81 -6.71
C ASN A 473 33.11 23.70 -7.30
N LYS A 474 33.61 22.78 -6.48
CA LYS A 474 34.38 21.62 -6.94
C LYS A 474 33.44 20.44 -7.14
N LEU A 475 33.53 19.79 -8.30
CA LEU A 475 32.70 18.63 -8.62
C LEU A 475 33.00 17.46 -7.69
N LEU A 476 34.29 17.15 -7.50
CA LEU A 476 34.76 16.14 -6.56
C LEU A 476 35.12 16.76 -5.20
N VAL A 477 34.65 16.14 -4.13
CA VAL A 477 34.98 16.53 -2.75
C VAL A 477 35.91 15.49 -2.17
N LYS A 478 37.17 15.86 -1.89
CA LYS A 478 38.23 14.93 -1.44
C LYS A 478 38.44 13.73 -2.40
N GLY A 479 38.22 13.96 -3.70
CA GLY A 479 38.32 12.91 -4.73
C GLY A 479 37.08 12.02 -4.86
N GLU A 480 36.04 12.24 -4.05
CA GLU A 480 34.79 11.48 -4.10
C GLU A 480 33.73 12.18 -4.94
N HIS A 481 32.93 11.37 -5.64
CA HIS A 481 31.70 11.80 -6.30
C HIS A 481 30.61 12.11 -5.26
N LYS A 482 29.82 13.16 -5.52
CA LYS A 482 28.67 13.59 -4.68
C LYS A 482 27.35 13.62 -5.46
N ALA A 483 27.35 13.17 -6.71
CA ALA A 483 26.17 13.01 -7.54
C ALA A 483 26.43 11.92 -8.57
N ASN A 484 25.37 11.21 -8.93
CA ASN A 484 25.35 10.30 -10.07
C ASN A 484 25.20 11.11 -11.37
N ILE A 485 26.25 11.16 -12.18
CA ILE A 485 26.32 11.86 -13.48
C ILE A 485 27.17 11.04 -14.46
N TRP A 486 27.40 11.51 -15.68
CA TRP A 486 28.21 10.76 -16.63
C TRP A 486 29.71 10.94 -16.35
N GLN A 487 30.51 9.88 -16.51
CA GLN A 487 31.97 9.96 -16.62
C GLN A 487 32.46 9.26 -17.89
N GLY A 488 33.49 9.80 -18.54
CA GLY A 488 33.98 9.30 -19.84
C GLY A 488 33.39 10.02 -21.04
N LEU A 489 33.33 9.33 -22.19
CA LEU A 489 32.97 9.93 -23.47
C LEU A 489 31.47 9.75 -23.76
N PHE A 490 30.66 10.74 -23.42
CA PHE A 490 29.24 10.76 -23.76
C PHE A 490 29.02 10.82 -25.30
N PRO A 491 28.02 10.12 -25.87
CA PRO A 491 27.10 9.14 -25.26
C PRO A 491 27.59 7.68 -25.33
N PHE A 492 28.85 7.44 -25.70
CA PHE A 492 29.34 6.13 -26.13
C PHE A 492 29.93 5.27 -25.01
N ASN A 493 30.58 5.89 -24.03
CA ASN A 493 31.27 5.18 -22.96
C ASN A 493 31.06 5.90 -21.61
N ASN A 494 30.30 5.25 -20.72
CA ASN A 494 30.17 5.66 -19.32
C ASN A 494 31.11 4.80 -18.47
N THR A 495 32.10 5.42 -17.82
CA THR A 495 33.06 4.69 -16.96
C THR A 495 32.48 4.31 -15.60
N ALA A 496 31.32 4.87 -15.21
CA ALA A 496 30.65 4.63 -13.93
C ALA A 496 31.59 4.80 -12.72
N GLU A 497 32.46 5.81 -12.77
CA GLU A 497 33.42 6.13 -11.69
C GLU A 497 32.70 6.54 -10.39
N ASP A 498 31.50 7.09 -10.49
CA ASP A 498 30.62 7.34 -9.35
C ASP A 498 29.90 6.10 -8.79
N GLY A 499 30.04 4.95 -9.47
CA GLY A 499 29.45 3.67 -9.09
C GLY A 499 28.17 3.30 -9.84
N PHE A 500 27.65 4.16 -10.72
CA PHE A 500 26.36 3.92 -11.39
C PHE A 500 26.41 4.25 -12.89
N GLU A 501 26.05 3.27 -13.74
CA GLU A 501 25.91 3.51 -15.19
C GLU A 501 24.57 4.17 -15.55
N GLY A 502 23.51 3.83 -14.81
CA GLY A 502 22.16 4.35 -14.94
C GLY A 502 21.73 5.10 -13.68
N THR A 503 20.53 4.82 -13.16
CA THR A 503 20.10 5.42 -11.89
C THR A 503 20.82 4.80 -10.68
N ALA A 504 20.91 5.56 -9.60
CA ALA A 504 21.34 5.15 -8.28
C ALA A 504 20.13 5.09 -7.33
N PRO A 505 20.22 4.37 -6.19
CA PRO A 505 19.22 4.43 -5.14
C PRO A 505 18.94 5.87 -4.71
N VAL A 506 17.69 6.18 -4.36
CA VAL A 506 17.24 7.56 -4.06
C VAL A 506 17.93 8.14 -2.82
N ASP A 507 18.45 7.30 -1.93
CA ASP A 507 19.21 7.62 -0.72
C ASP A 507 20.74 7.58 -0.92
N ALA A 508 21.22 7.45 -2.16
CA ALA A 508 22.62 7.64 -2.50
C ALA A 508 22.99 9.13 -2.48
N PHE A 509 24.26 9.43 -2.16
CA PHE A 509 24.85 10.77 -2.19
C PHE A 509 24.06 11.86 -1.43
N ALA A 510 24.31 12.02 -0.13
CA ALA A 510 23.85 13.22 0.59
C ALA A 510 24.60 14.47 0.10
N GLN A 511 23.88 15.52 -0.34
CA GLN A 511 24.48 16.62 -1.12
C GLN A 511 24.60 17.95 -0.38
N ASN A 512 23.78 18.20 0.65
CA ASN A 512 23.81 19.48 1.36
C ASN A 512 23.42 19.35 2.84
N LYS A 513 23.44 20.48 3.56
CA LYS A 513 23.15 20.55 5.00
C LYS A 513 21.73 20.12 5.38
N PHE A 514 20.80 20.12 4.42
CA PHE A 514 19.44 19.66 4.64
C PHE A 514 19.34 18.15 4.50
N HIS A 515 20.44 17.44 4.22
CA HIS A 515 20.42 16.01 3.89
C HIS A 515 19.45 15.73 2.74
N LEU A 516 19.44 16.60 1.71
CA LEU A 516 18.83 16.28 0.44
C LEU A 516 19.78 15.37 -0.34
N TYR A 517 19.21 14.30 -0.89
CA TYR A 517 19.91 13.30 -1.67
C TYR A 517 19.57 13.47 -3.14
N ASN A 518 20.58 13.31 -4.00
CA ASN A 518 20.42 13.37 -5.46
C ASN A 518 19.66 14.59 -6.01
N ILE A 519 19.63 15.74 -5.30
CA ILE A 519 18.95 16.94 -5.82
C ILE A 519 19.64 17.51 -7.08
N ILE A 520 20.91 17.18 -7.32
CA ILE A 520 21.51 17.24 -8.65
C ILE A 520 22.03 15.87 -9.07
N GLY A 521 21.98 15.59 -10.37
CA GLY A 521 22.30 14.26 -10.91
C GLY A 521 21.16 13.26 -10.72
N ASN A 522 21.46 11.97 -10.85
CA ASN A 522 20.52 10.87 -10.82
C ASN A 522 19.36 11.03 -11.82
N VAL A 523 18.22 11.63 -11.48
CA VAL A 523 17.18 11.94 -12.46
C VAL A 523 16.85 13.42 -12.51
N TRP A 524 16.41 13.88 -13.68
CA TRP A 524 15.77 15.19 -13.77
C TRP A 524 14.53 15.21 -12.88
N GLU A 525 14.23 16.38 -12.32
CA GLU A 525 13.07 16.53 -11.44
C GLU A 525 12.08 17.57 -11.99
N TRP A 526 10.82 17.16 -12.13
CA TRP A 526 9.73 18.06 -12.46
C TRP A 526 9.48 19.11 -11.38
N THR A 527 9.13 20.32 -11.82
CA THR A 527 8.66 21.43 -10.96
C THR A 527 7.32 21.96 -11.48
N ASP A 528 6.61 22.75 -10.67
CA ASP A 528 5.25 23.23 -10.99
C ASP A 528 5.23 24.34 -12.06
N ASP A 529 6.32 25.09 -12.21
CA ASP A 529 6.39 26.30 -13.04
C ASP A 529 6.29 26.01 -14.55
N TRP A 530 5.64 26.93 -15.27
CA TRP A 530 5.73 27.01 -16.72
C TRP A 530 7.06 27.62 -17.16
N TRP A 531 7.63 27.06 -18.22
CA TRP A 531 8.92 27.49 -18.76
C TRP A 531 8.84 28.87 -19.41
N THR A 532 9.81 29.72 -19.08
CA THR A 532 10.13 30.97 -19.76
C THR A 532 11.61 31.25 -19.64
N THR A 533 12.21 31.89 -20.66
CA THR A 533 13.57 32.44 -20.60
C THR A 533 13.57 33.96 -20.39
N LYS A 534 12.40 34.60 -20.44
CA LYS A 534 12.23 36.04 -20.30
C LYS A 534 11.77 36.37 -18.89
N HIS A 535 12.72 36.69 -18.03
CA HIS A 535 12.45 37.07 -16.64
C HIS A 535 12.41 38.59 -16.49
N PHE A 536 11.29 39.12 -15.98
CA PHE A 536 11.12 40.56 -15.79
C PHE A 536 10.27 40.86 -14.55
N LYS A 537 10.29 42.12 -14.11
CA LYS A 537 9.46 42.61 -13.01
C LYS A 537 8.23 43.34 -13.53
N LYS A 538 7.09 43.11 -12.86
CA LYS A 538 5.85 43.90 -13.01
C LYS A 538 5.46 44.43 -11.64
N ASN A 539 5.26 45.75 -11.52
CA ASN A 539 4.98 46.42 -10.24
C ASN A 539 5.99 46.07 -9.14
N GLY A 540 7.29 46.00 -9.49
CA GLY A 540 8.37 45.71 -8.56
C GLY A 540 8.55 44.23 -8.16
N LYS A 541 7.65 43.33 -8.59
CA LYS A 541 7.71 41.89 -8.31
C LYS A 541 8.12 41.10 -9.54
N TRP A 542 8.93 40.05 -9.35
CA TRP A 542 9.24 39.09 -10.43
C TRP A 542 7.98 38.35 -10.87
N VAL A 543 7.82 38.20 -12.18
CA VAL A 543 6.65 37.54 -12.77
C VAL A 543 6.97 36.09 -13.07
N THR A 544 6.16 35.17 -12.52
CA THR A 544 6.11 33.77 -12.94
C THR A 544 5.00 33.60 -13.98
N PRO A 545 5.23 32.91 -15.11
CA PRO A 545 4.18 32.68 -16.10
C PRO A 545 3.04 31.82 -15.55
N GLU A 546 1.81 32.25 -15.74
CA GLU A 546 0.60 31.48 -15.36
C GLU A 546 0.25 30.40 -16.38
N THR A 547 0.69 30.56 -17.63
CA THR A 547 0.46 29.64 -18.75
C THR A 547 1.74 29.44 -19.56
N GLY A 548 1.82 28.31 -20.26
CA GLY A 548 2.95 27.96 -21.12
C GLY A 548 2.69 26.67 -21.88
N THR A 549 3.68 26.28 -22.69
CA THR A 549 3.69 25.00 -23.42
C THR A 549 4.46 23.93 -22.67
N ASP A 550 5.57 24.32 -22.05
CA ASP A 550 6.52 23.41 -21.42
C ASP A 550 6.61 23.67 -19.91
N LYS A 551 6.81 22.61 -19.13
CA LYS A 551 7.05 22.68 -17.68
C LYS A 551 8.54 22.65 -17.40
N VAL A 552 8.93 23.35 -16.33
CA VAL A 552 10.33 23.42 -15.89
C VAL A 552 10.75 22.10 -15.24
N LYS A 553 11.96 21.65 -15.57
CA LYS A 553 12.67 20.58 -14.85
C LYS A 553 14.07 21.03 -14.43
N LYS A 554 14.56 20.48 -13.31
CA LYS A 554 15.81 20.89 -12.65
C LYS A 554 16.69 19.68 -12.31
N GLY A 555 17.94 19.93 -11.92
CA GLY A 555 18.84 18.92 -11.32
C GLY A 555 19.84 18.25 -12.25
N GLY A 556 19.50 18.06 -13.54
CA GLY A 556 20.30 17.18 -14.40
C GLY A 556 19.98 15.71 -14.12
N SER A 557 20.80 14.79 -14.63
CA SER A 557 20.58 13.34 -14.47
C SER A 557 21.90 12.59 -14.57
N TYR A 558 21.88 11.26 -14.40
CA TYR A 558 23.00 10.35 -14.64
C TYR A 558 23.60 10.48 -16.07
N MET A 559 22.84 11.05 -17.01
CA MET A 559 23.31 11.31 -18.38
C MET A 559 24.10 12.61 -18.54
N CYS A 560 24.09 13.48 -17.55
CA CYS A 560 24.66 14.81 -17.72
C CYS A 560 26.20 14.76 -17.68
N HIS A 561 26.82 15.34 -18.71
CA HIS A 561 28.27 15.52 -18.80
C HIS A 561 28.60 17.00 -19.07
N LYS A 562 29.76 17.47 -18.63
CA LYS A 562 30.18 18.88 -18.79
C LYS A 562 30.18 19.34 -20.26
N ASP A 563 30.55 18.45 -21.18
CA ASP A 563 30.75 18.79 -22.59
C ASP A 563 29.46 18.88 -23.40
N TYR A 564 28.36 18.33 -22.89
CA TYR A 564 27.09 18.26 -23.61
C TYR A 564 25.93 18.87 -22.82
N CYS A 565 25.74 18.43 -21.58
CA CYS A 565 24.63 18.86 -20.73
C CYS A 565 25.16 19.20 -19.34
N TYR A 566 25.78 20.38 -19.21
CA TYR A 566 26.30 20.86 -17.93
C TYR A 566 25.19 21.44 -17.03
N ARG A 567 24.12 20.66 -16.82
CA ARG A 567 22.92 21.06 -16.08
C ARG A 567 22.80 20.44 -14.68
N TYR A 568 23.83 19.74 -14.20
CA TYR A 568 23.95 19.33 -12.79
C TYR A 568 24.39 20.49 -11.88
N ARG A 569 23.76 21.66 -12.02
CA ARG A 569 24.03 22.86 -11.22
C ARG A 569 22.71 23.38 -10.69
N CYS A 570 22.67 23.96 -9.49
CA CYS A 570 21.40 24.42 -8.91
C CYS A 570 20.71 25.49 -9.78
N ALA A 571 21.48 26.41 -10.36
CA ALA A 571 20.97 27.46 -11.25
C ALA A 571 20.56 26.95 -12.64
N ALA A 572 21.03 25.77 -13.05
CA ALA A 572 20.69 25.21 -14.35
C ALA A 572 19.21 24.83 -14.38
N ARG A 573 18.64 24.87 -15.59
CA ARG A 573 17.22 24.65 -15.82
C ARG A 573 17.00 24.15 -17.24
N SER A 574 15.93 23.40 -17.43
CA SER A 574 15.48 22.94 -18.73
C SER A 574 13.97 22.71 -18.67
N GLN A 575 13.40 22.16 -19.73
CA GLN A 575 11.97 22.03 -19.91
C GLN A 575 11.62 20.89 -20.84
N ASN A 576 10.38 20.42 -20.70
CA ASN A 576 9.71 19.52 -21.64
C ASN A 576 8.21 19.81 -21.61
N THR A 577 7.48 19.37 -22.63
CA THR A 577 6.02 19.37 -22.58
C THR A 577 5.53 18.52 -21.40
N PRO A 578 4.40 18.87 -20.77
CA PRO A 578 3.96 18.23 -19.52
C PRO A 578 3.61 16.73 -19.67
N ASP A 579 3.35 16.27 -20.90
CA ASP A 579 3.07 14.87 -21.25
C ASP A 579 4.33 14.07 -21.62
N THR A 580 5.51 14.71 -21.75
CA THR A 580 6.76 14.02 -22.07
C THR A 580 7.18 13.09 -20.93
N THR A 581 7.64 11.89 -21.27
CA THR A 581 8.24 10.91 -20.35
C THR A 581 9.61 10.46 -20.87
N ALA A 582 10.57 10.19 -19.98
CA ALA A 582 11.90 9.72 -20.38
C ALA A 582 12.59 8.88 -19.28
N GLY A 583 13.53 8.03 -19.69
CA GLY A 583 14.31 7.14 -18.80
C GLY A 583 15.34 7.83 -17.90
N ASN A 584 15.35 9.15 -17.85
CA ASN A 584 16.19 9.95 -16.95
C ASN A 584 15.42 11.07 -16.24
N LEU A 585 14.08 10.97 -16.18
CA LEU A 585 13.18 12.00 -15.68
C LEU A 585 12.22 11.41 -14.65
N GLY A 586 12.26 11.99 -13.44
CA GLY A 586 11.39 11.70 -12.30
C GLY A 586 10.98 12.99 -11.60
N PHE A 587 10.78 12.92 -10.28
CA PHE A 587 10.37 14.08 -9.46
C PHE A 587 10.53 13.81 -7.96
N ARG A 588 10.42 14.88 -7.17
CA ARG A 588 10.23 14.84 -5.71
C ARG A 588 9.08 15.77 -5.31
N CYS A 589 8.48 15.55 -4.14
CA CYS A 589 7.36 16.36 -3.69
C CYS A 589 7.79 17.50 -2.74
N ALA A 590 6.94 18.52 -2.64
CA ALA A 590 7.00 19.58 -1.66
C ALA A 590 5.65 19.80 -0.98
N ARG A 591 5.65 20.56 0.13
CA ARG A 591 4.43 20.92 0.85
C ARG A 591 4.61 22.26 1.56
N THR A 592 3.59 23.12 1.54
CA THR A 592 3.60 24.40 2.25
C THR A 592 3.63 24.21 3.77
N ALA A 593 4.45 24.99 4.50
CA ALA A 593 4.44 25.00 5.96
C ALA A 593 3.34 25.94 6.51
N SER A 594 2.57 25.51 7.52
CA SER A 594 1.50 26.32 8.10
C SER A 594 2.05 27.36 9.11
N ALA A 595 1.51 28.59 9.11
CA ALA A 595 2.02 29.73 9.86
C ALA A 595 1.99 29.60 11.40
N SER A 596 1.28 28.60 11.96
CA SER A 596 1.15 28.39 13.41
C SER A 596 2.38 27.83 14.11
N LYS A 597 3.52 27.66 13.42
CA LYS A 597 4.68 26.89 13.92
C LYS A 597 6.04 27.58 13.89
N ILE A 598 6.12 28.85 13.51
CA ILE A 598 7.40 29.58 13.50
C ILE A 598 7.84 29.99 14.94
N SER A 599 6.96 29.88 15.94
CA SER A 599 7.18 30.43 17.28
C SER A 599 7.50 29.40 18.39
N GLY A 600 7.94 28.18 18.06
CA GLY A 600 7.99 27.11 19.08
C GLY A 600 9.00 25.99 18.87
N LEU A 601 10.06 26.20 18.08
CA LEU A 601 11.23 25.32 18.03
C LEU A 601 12.43 25.99 18.71
#